data_AF-A0A8T3PEK9-F1
#
_entry.id   AF-A0A8T3PEK9-F1
#
_cell.length_a   1.000
_cell.length_b   1.000
_cell.length_c   1.000
_cell.angle_alpha   90.00
_cell.angle_beta   90.00
_cell.angle_gamma   90.00
#
_symmetry.space_group_name_H-M   'P 1'
#
loop_
_entity.id
_entity.type
_entity.pdbx_description
1 polymer ?
#
loop_
_entity_poly.entity_id
_entity_poly.type
_entity_poly.pdbx_seq_one_letter_code
_entity_poly.pdbx_strand_id
1 'polypeptide(L)'
;MAAFDETLQDALSTVRLIPRWQLTAEAWSEVAAALARVDDAVSHGDRRALGGALEELERYGPTRLVSIPRTGGTDGREPPPRQILDIVNTLVHPAQGWAAHSAPETQRGPETAR
;
A
#
# COMPACT_ATOMS: atom_id res chain seq x y z
N MET A 1 10.35 -3.15 18.59
CA MET A 1 9.63 -3.71 17.43
C MET A 1 8.14 -3.38 17.44
N ALA A 2 7.43 -3.40 18.58
CA ALA A 2 5.99 -3.12 18.68
C ALA A 2 5.45 -1.91 17.88
N ALA A 3 6.11 -0.75 17.92
CA ALA A 3 5.63 0.44 17.21
C ALA A 3 5.66 0.31 15.66
N PHE A 4 6.52 -0.55 15.10
CA PHE A 4 6.51 -0.83 13.65
C PHE A 4 5.31 -1.70 13.29
N ASP A 5 5.08 -2.76 14.05
CA ASP A 5 3.94 -3.66 13.89
C ASP A 5 2.61 -2.91 14.01
N GLU A 6 2.48 -1.95 14.93
CA GLU A 6 1.28 -1.11 15.04
C GLU A 6 1.07 -0.23 13.80
N THR A 7 2.11 0.46 13.32
CA THR A 7 2.04 1.25 12.08
C THR A 7 1.71 0.38 10.87
N LEU A 8 2.30 -0.82 10.78
CA LEU A 8 2.03 -1.77 9.72
C LEU A 8 0.59 -2.30 9.78
N GLN A 9 0.06 -2.55 10.98
CA GLN A 9 -1.30 -3.04 11.13
C GLN A 9 -2.34 -1.97 10.78
N ASP A 10 -2.08 -0.71 11.13
CA ASP A 10 -2.90 0.43 10.72
C ASP A 10 -2.83 0.63 9.19
N ALA A 11 -1.61 0.55 8.62
CA ALA A 11 -1.38 0.56 7.17
C ALA A 11 -2.23 -0.45 6.43
N LEU A 12 -2.15 -1.72 6.85
CA LEU A 12 -2.90 -2.82 6.26
C LEU A 12 -4.41 -2.64 6.42
N SER A 13 -4.85 -2.01 7.51
CA SER A 13 -6.27 -1.69 7.72
C SER A 13 -6.76 -0.67 6.69
N THR A 14 -5.98 0.35 6.38
CA THR A 14 -6.30 1.34 5.33
C THR A 14 -6.26 0.71 3.94
N VAL A 15 -5.23 -0.08 3.63
CA VAL A 15 -5.07 -0.76 2.33
C VAL A 15 -6.25 -1.72 2.05
N ARG A 16 -6.80 -2.38 3.07
CA ARG A 16 -8.00 -3.24 2.95
C ARG A 16 -9.27 -2.50 2.57
N LEU A 17 -9.32 -1.17 2.73
CA LEU A 17 -10.50 -0.36 2.38
C LEU A 17 -10.46 0.10 0.92
N ILE A 18 -9.29 0.10 0.27
CA ILE A 18 -9.08 0.56 -1.11
C ILE A 18 -10.04 -0.08 -2.12
N PRO A 19 -10.35 -1.39 -2.08
CA PRO A 19 -11.31 -1.99 -3.01
C PRO A 19 -12.72 -1.38 -2.98
N ARG A 20 -13.05 -0.62 -1.92
CA ARG A 20 -14.34 0.05 -1.73
C ARG A 20 -14.31 1.52 -2.14
N TRP A 21 -13.14 2.06 -2.50
CA TRP A 21 -12.97 3.45 -2.88
C TRP A 21 -13.48 3.69 -4.31
N GLN A 22 -13.93 4.92 -4.56
CA GLN A 22 -14.32 5.38 -5.89
C GLN A 22 -13.59 6.70 -6.13
N LEU A 23 -12.60 6.64 -7.02
CA LEU A 23 -11.67 7.73 -7.30
C LEU A 23 -11.62 7.99 -8.81
N THR A 24 -11.14 9.16 -9.20
CA THR A 24 -10.84 9.46 -10.61
C THR A 24 -9.60 8.69 -11.07
N ALA A 25 -9.44 8.51 -12.38
CA ALA A 25 -8.25 7.83 -12.93
C ALA A 25 -6.92 8.49 -12.51
N GLU A 26 -6.89 9.81 -12.39
CA GLU A 26 -5.73 10.57 -11.90
C GLU A 26 -5.44 10.23 -10.43
N ALA A 27 -6.46 10.23 -9.57
CA ALA A 27 -6.31 9.83 -8.17
C ALA A 27 -5.93 8.35 -8.01
N TRP A 28 -6.39 7.45 -8.90
CA TRP A 28 -5.92 6.06 -8.91
C TRP A 28 -4.44 5.92 -9.27
N SER A 29 -3.91 6.81 -10.12
CA SER A 29 -2.48 6.83 -10.46
C SER A 29 -1.63 7.25 -9.26
N GLU A 30 -2.10 8.24 -8.51
CA GLU A 30 -1.46 8.65 -7.25
C GLU A 30 -1.52 7.56 -6.18
N VAL A 31 -2.66 6.86 -6.05
CA VAL A 31 -2.79 5.69 -5.16
C VAL A 31 -1.84 4.57 -5.56
N ALA A 32 -1.63 4.32 -6.86
CA ALA A 32 -0.64 3.35 -7.33
C ALA A 32 0.78 3.72 -6.85
N ALA A 33 1.16 4.99 -6.99
CA ALA A 33 2.46 5.49 -6.57
C ALA A 33 2.64 5.41 -5.04
N ALA A 34 1.61 5.76 -4.26
CA ALA A 34 1.63 5.62 -2.81
C ALA A 34 1.77 4.15 -2.37
N LEU A 35 1.04 3.23 -3.00
CA LEU A 35 1.14 1.80 -2.71
C LEU A 35 2.53 1.23 -3.03
N ALA A 36 3.17 1.67 -4.12
CA ALA A 36 4.54 1.27 -4.43
C ALA A 36 5.54 1.75 -3.36
N ARG A 37 5.33 2.95 -2.78
CA ARG A 37 6.15 3.44 -1.66
C ARG A 37 5.91 2.66 -0.37
N VAL A 38 4.67 2.21 -0.13
CA VAL A 38 4.37 1.33 1.01
C VAL A 38 5.12 0.00 0.87
N ASP A 39 5.08 -0.62 -0.31
CA ASP A 39 5.79 -1.87 -0.60
C ASP A 39 7.31 -1.73 -0.40
N ASP A 40 7.90 -0.66 -0.94
CA ASP A 40 9.33 -0.34 -0.77
C ASP A 40 9.69 -0.12 0.70
N ALA A 41 8.89 0.66 1.43
CA ALA A 41 9.12 0.94 2.85
C ALA A 41 9.00 -0.32 3.73
N VAL A 42 8.05 -1.21 3.42
CA VAL A 42 7.90 -2.50 4.11
C VAL A 42 9.09 -3.41 3.82
N SER A 43 9.55 -3.46 2.57
CA SER A 43 10.70 -4.28 2.15
C SER A 43 12.00 -3.83 2.84
N HIS A 44 12.21 -2.51 2.97
CA HIS A 44 13.40 -1.96 3.62
C HIS A 44 13.27 -1.77 5.14
N GLY A 45 12.09 -2.00 5.72
CA GLY A 45 11.82 -1.73 7.14
C GLY A 45 11.88 -0.25 7.51
N ASP A 46 11.66 0.66 6.55
CA ASP A 46 11.74 2.11 6.76
C ASP A 46 10.41 2.67 7.30
N ARG A 47 10.38 2.93 8.61
CA ARG A 47 9.21 3.53 9.28
C ARG A 47 8.84 4.91 8.78
N ARG A 48 9.83 5.74 8.46
CA ARG A 48 9.56 7.13 8.07
C ARG A 48 8.95 7.14 6.68
N ALA A 49 9.49 6.34 5.77
CA ALA A 49 8.91 6.16 4.44
C ALA A 49 7.50 5.56 4.52
N LEU A 50 7.29 4.56 5.38
CA LEU A 50 5.98 3.94 5.59
C LEU A 50 4.95 4.95 6.08
N GLY A 51 5.30 5.76 7.10
CA GLY A 51 4.41 6.79 7.63
C GLY A 51 4.04 7.84 6.59
N GLY A 52 5.01 8.34 5.81
CA GLY A 52 4.75 9.32 4.76
C GLY A 52 3.87 8.78 3.64
N ALA A 53 4.11 7.53 3.20
CA ALA A 53 3.30 6.89 2.17
C ALA A 53 1.85 6.67 2.64
N LEU A 54 1.63 6.41 3.93
CA LEU A 54 0.30 6.25 4.50
C LEU A 54 -0.46 7.56 4.63
N GLU A 55 0.18 8.63 5.10
CA GLU A 55 -0.46 9.95 5.12
C GLU A 55 -0.89 10.39 3.71
N GLU A 56 -0.09 10.05 2.70
CA GLU A 56 -0.41 10.30 1.31
C GLU A 56 -1.57 9.43 0.83
N LEU A 57 -1.59 8.14 1.16
CA LEU A 57 -2.69 7.22 0.85
C LEU A 57 -4.02 7.66 1.52
N GLU A 58 -3.97 8.09 2.79
CA GLU A 58 -5.12 8.58 3.55
C GLU A 58 -5.71 9.86 2.97
N ARG A 59 -4.91 10.69 2.30
CA ARG A 59 -5.38 11.89 1.60
C ARG A 59 -6.36 11.56 0.47
N TYR A 60 -6.17 10.42 -0.19
CA TYR A 60 -7.05 9.94 -1.27
C TYR A 60 -8.17 9.03 -0.76
N GLY A 61 -7.98 8.42 0.41
CA GLY A 61 -9.01 7.66 1.06
C GLY A 61 -10.24 8.50 1.39
N PRO A 62 -11.43 7.87 1.52
CA PRO A 62 -12.55 8.56 2.11
C PRO A 62 -12.14 8.95 3.53
N THR A 63 -11.88 10.24 3.75
CA THR A 63 -11.79 10.81 5.09
C THR A 63 -12.99 10.25 5.83
N ARG A 64 -12.80 9.64 7.02
CA ARG A 64 -13.84 8.91 7.80
C ARG A 64 -15.17 9.66 8.01
N LEU A 65 -15.28 10.91 7.55
CA LEU A 65 -16.40 11.83 7.66
C LEU A 65 -17.18 12.13 6.37
N VAL A 66 -16.79 11.67 5.17
CA VAL A 66 -17.53 12.02 3.95
C VAL A 66 -17.91 10.79 3.15
N SER A 67 -18.90 10.07 3.67
CA SER A 67 -19.78 9.27 2.82
C SER A 67 -20.71 10.20 2.03
N ILE A 68 -20.98 9.77 0.79
CA ILE A 68 -21.98 10.18 -0.20
C ILE A 68 -21.85 11.54 -0.92
N PRO A 69 -21.90 11.49 -2.26
CA PRO A 69 -23.07 12.05 -2.94
C PRO A 69 -23.94 10.95 -3.52
N ARG A 70 -25.17 10.90 -3.00
CA ARG A 70 -26.26 10.06 -3.46
C ARG A 70 -27.04 10.83 -4.52
N THR A 71 -26.44 11.15 -5.66
CA THR A 71 -27.19 11.83 -6.74
C THR A 71 -26.38 11.86 -8.04
N GLY A 72 -26.74 10.97 -8.97
CA GLY A 72 -26.78 11.17 -10.43
C GLY A 72 -25.77 12.07 -11.17
N GLY A 73 -24.52 12.20 -10.72
CA GLY A 73 -23.45 12.90 -11.42
C GLY A 73 -22.39 11.92 -11.90
N THR A 74 -22.13 11.88 -13.21
CA THR A 74 -20.97 11.20 -13.81
C THR A 74 -19.68 11.95 -13.45
N ASP A 75 -19.24 11.86 -12.20
CA ASP A 75 -18.01 12.54 -11.70
C ASP A 75 -16.70 11.85 -12.16
N GLY A 76 -16.74 10.96 -13.17
CA GLY A 76 -15.55 10.25 -13.65
C GLY A 76 -14.87 9.40 -12.56
N ARG A 77 -15.58 9.07 -11.48
CA ARG A 77 -15.10 8.20 -10.41
C ARG A 77 -15.35 6.76 -10.79
N GLU A 78 -14.29 5.97 -10.79
CA GLU A 78 -14.27 4.60 -11.24
C GLU A 78 -13.86 3.68 -10.09
N PRO A 79 -14.30 2.40 -10.11
CA PRO A 79 -13.76 1.40 -9.21
C PRO A 79 -12.25 1.22 -9.40
N PRO A 80 -11.56 0.60 -8.43
CA PRO A 80 -10.12 0.37 -8.53
C PRO A 80 -9.75 -0.38 -9.81
N PRO A 81 -8.75 0.11 -10.57
CA PRO A 81 -8.16 -0.64 -11.65
C PRO A 81 -7.62 -1.99 -11.16
N ARG A 82 -7.64 -3.00 -12.03
CA ARG A 82 -7.18 -4.36 -11.69
C ARG A 82 -5.75 -4.39 -11.14
N GLN A 83 -4.87 -3.51 -11.65
CA GLN A 83 -3.51 -3.36 -11.16
C GLN A 83 -3.47 -2.95 -9.68
N ILE A 84 -4.35 -2.04 -9.24
CA ILE A 84 -4.43 -1.64 -7.84
C ILE A 84 -4.88 -2.80 -6.97
N LEU A 85 -5.87 -3.57 -7.41
CA LEU A 85 -6.35 -4.75 -6.68
C LEU A 85 -5.25 -5.80 -6.51
N ASP A 86 -4.39 -5.97 -7.51
CA ASP A 86 -3.25 -6.92 -7.46
C ASP A 86 -2.19 -6.49 -6.45
N ILE A 87 -1.86 -5.19 -6.43
CA ILE A 87 -0.93 -4.59 -5.45
C ILE A 87 -1.49 -4.72 -4.02
N VAL A 88 -2.76 -4.35 -3.83
CA VAL A 88 -3.46 -4.49 -2.54
C VAL A 88 -3.46 -5.94 -2.08
N ASN A 89 -3.75 -6.89 -2.98
CA ASN A 89 -3.76 -8.31 -2.66
C ASN A 89 -2.37 -8.80 -2.24
N THR A 90 -1.31 -8.37 -2.92
CA THR A 90 0.08 -8.71 -2.59
C THR A 90 0.49 -8.16 -1.22
N LEU A 91 0.11 -6.93 -0.90
CA LEU A 91 0.40 -6.29 0.38
C LEU A 91 -0.38 -6.91 1.56
N VAL A 92 -1.64 -7.31 1.35
CA VAL A 92 -2.48 -7.90 2.40
C VAL A 92 -2.19 -9.40 2.58
N HIS A 93 -1.80 -10.09 1.51
CA HIS A 93 -1.49 -11.52 1.49
C HIS A 93 -0.08 -11.77 0.96
N PRO A 94 0.98 -11.33 1.68
CA PRO A 94 2.34 -11.58 1.24
C PRO A 94 2.62 -13.09 1.26
N ALA A 95 2.94 -13.67 0.10
CA ALA A 95 3.13 -15.11 -0.09
C ALA A 95 4.22 -15.73 0.81
N GLN A 96 5.14 -14.91 1.35
CA GLN A 96 6.26 -15.34 2.18
C GLN A 96 6.24 -14.72 3.59
N GLY A 97 5.19 -13.97 3.93
CA GLY A 97 5.19 -13.08 5.10
C GLY A 97 6.07 -11.85 4.88
N TRP A 98 5.70 -10.73 5.50
CA TRP A 98 6.46 -9.47 5.41
C TRP A 98 7.87 -9.59 6.01
N ALA A 99 8.08 -10.52 6.95
CA ALA A 99 9.38 -10.83 7.52
C ALA A 99 10.38 -11.48 6.55
N ALA A 100 9.90 -12.12 5.46
CA ALA A 100 10.76 -12.68 4.43
C ALA A 100 11.25 -11.63 3.43
N HIS A 101 10.49 -10.55 3.22
CA HIS A 101 10.91 -9.42 2.37
C HIS A 101 11.97 -8.55 3.03
N SER A 102 12.05 -8.58 4.37
CA SER A 102 13.07 -7.86 5.15
C SER A 102 14.41 -8.57 5.22
N ALA A 103 14.58 -9.75 4.60
CA ALA A 103 15.89 -10.31 4.42
C ALA A 103 16.53 -9.60 3.23
N PRO A 104 17.50 -8.67 3.43
CA PRO A 104 18.41 -8.39 2.34
C PRO A 104 19.00 -9.74 1.99
N GLU A 105 18.74 -10.19 0.77
CA GLU A 105 19.49 -11.27 0.16
C GLU A 105 20.93 -10.77 0.12
N THR A 106 21.62 -10.96 1.24
CA THR A 106 23.05 -10.81 1.36
C THR A 106 23.53 -11.80 0.33
N GLN A 107 23.97 -11.24 -0.78
CA GLN A 107 24.71 -11.88 -1.83
C GLN A 107 25.98 -12.45 -1.20
N ARG A 108 25.80 -13.55 -0.45
CA ARG A 108 26.83 -14.39 0.10
C ARG A 108 27.31 -15.17 -1.11
N GLY A 109 28.32 -14.59 -1.76
CA GLY A 109 28.92 -15.18 -2.95
C GLY A 109 29.30 -16.64 -2.70
N PRO A 110 29.28 -17.48 -3.75
CA PRO A 110 30.04 -18.71 -3.69
C PRO A 110 31.51 -18.32 -3.78
N GLU A 111 32.18 -18.34 -2.63
CA GLU A 111 33.55 -18.80 -2.55
C GLU A 111 33.62 -20.17 -3.23
N THR A 112 34.13 -20.21 -4.45
CA THR A 112 34.78 -21.38 -5.05
C THR A 112 36.07 -20.84 -5.65
N ALA A 113 37.16 -20.84 -4.89
CA ALA A 113 38.10 -21.95 -4.81
C ALA A 113 38.55 -22.40 -6.21
N ARG A 114 39.65 -21.83 -6.74
CA ARG A 114 40.98 -22.46 -6.80
C ARG A 114 42.01 -21.55 -7.46
#